data_AF-G2E8L9-F1
#
_entry.id   AF-G2E8L9-F1
#
_cell.length_a   1.000
_cell.length_b   1.000
_cell.length_c   1.000
_cell.angle_alpha   90.00
_cell.angle_beta   90.00
_cell.angle_gamma   90.00
#
_symmetry.space_group_name_H-M   'P 1'
#
loop_
_entity.id
_entity.type
_entity.pdbx_description
1 polymer ?
#
loop_
_entity_poly.entity_id
_entity_poly.type
_entity_poly.pdbx_seq_one_letter_code
_entity_poly.pdbx_strand_id
1 'polypeptide(L)' 'MGWASEELASIDLGDTRRNRRAIQLIERLAEHPTASIPGACNGWSETQAGYRFLG' A
#
# COMPACT_ATOMS: atom_id res chain seq x y z
N MET A 1 5.78 -14.45 0.59
CA MET A 1 4.59 -13.84 -0.04
C MET A 1 3.63 -13.56 1.10
N GLY A 2 3.20 -12.30 1.24
CA GLY A 2 2.25 -11.88 2.28
C GLY A 2 0.82 -11.96 1.78
N TRP A 3 -0.16 -11.96 2.69
CA TRP A 3 -1.59 -12.03 2.36
C TRP A 3 -2.00 -11.02 1.27
N ALA A 4 -1.59 -9.76 1.39
CA ALA A 4 -1.93 -8.72 0.41
C ALA A 4 -1.37 -8.99 -1.01
N SER A 5 -0.22 -9.66 -1.10
CA SER A 5 0.37 -10.03 -2.41
C SER A 5 -0.41 -11.15 -3.11
N GLU A 6 -1.06 -12.03 -2.34
CA GLU A 6 -1.91 -13.09 -2.85
C GLU A 6 -3.28 -12.54 -3.26
N GLU A 7 -3.91 -11.74 -2.39
CA GLU A 7 -5.21 -11.09 -2.67
C GLU A 7 -5.14 -10.17 -3.89
N LEU A 8 -4.04 -9.43 -4.05
CA LEU A 8 -3.85 -8.51 -5.16
C LEU A 8 -3.07 -9.11 -6.33
N ALA A 9 -2.91 -10.43 -6.41
CA ALA A 9 -2.11 -11.07 -7.47
C ALA A 9 -2.58 -10.71 -8.88
N SER A 10 -3.88 -10.47 -9.07
CA SER A 10 -4.50 -10.11 -10.36
C SER A 10 -4.81 -8.62 -10.50
N ILE A 11 -4.30 -7.75 -9.62
CA ILE A 11 -4.57 -6.32 -9.71
C ILE A 11 -3.90 -5.73 -10.97
N ASP A 12 -4.66 -4.97 -11.76
CA ASP A 12 -4.13 -4.19 -12.87
C ASP A 12 -4.61 -2.73 -12.79
N LEU A 13 -3.69 -1.84 -12.39
CA LEU A 13 -3.90 -0.40 -12.33
C LEU A 13 -3.29 0.32 -13.55
N GLY A 14 -2.94 -0.39 -14.61
CA GLY A 14 -2.32 0.15 -15.82
C GLY A 14 -0.84 0.54 -15.69
N ASP A 15 -0.26 0.44 -14.49
CA ASP A 15 1.17 0.62 -14.23
C ASP A 15 1.62 -0.35 -13.13
N THR A 16 2.61 -1.19 -13.45
CA THR A 16 3.18 -2.19 -12.54
C THR A 16 3.71 -1.57 -11.23
N ARG A 17 4.15 -0.31 -11.25
CA ARG A 17 4.60 0.42 -10.05
C ARG A 17 3.43 0.75 -9.14
N ARG A 18 2.25 1.06 -9.69
CA ARG A 18 1.02 1.26 -8.90
C ARG A 18 0.57 -0.06 -8.28
N ASN A 19 0.61 -1.17 -9.02
CA ASN A 19 0.26 -2.49 -8.49
C ASN A 19 1.13 -2.85 -7.29
N ARG A 20 2.46 -2.67 -7.40
CA ARG A 20 3.39 -2.90 -6.30
C ARG A 20 3.11 -2.01 -5.09
N ARG A 21 2.76 -0.73 -5.34
CA ARG A 21 2.43 0.22 -4.27
C ARG A 21 1.12 -0.12 -3.57
N ALA A 22 0.14 -0.64 -4.30
CA ALA A 22 -1.12 -1.11 -3.72
C ALA A 22 -0.86 -2.23 -2.70
N ILE A 23 -0.05 -3.22 -3.09
CA ILE A 23 0.36 -4.32 -2.20
C ILE A 23 1.05 -3.78 -0.95
N GLN A 24 2.09 -2.95 -1.10
CA GLN A 24 2.80 -2.37 0.04
C GLN A 24 1.90 -1.57 0.97
N LEU A 25 1.01 -0.73 0.42
CA LEU A 25 0.10 0.08 1.23
C LEU A 25 -0.89 -0.79 2.01
N ILE A 26 -1.43 -1.85 1.39
CA ILE A 26 -2.33 -2.78 2.08
C ILE A 26 -1.59 -3.57 3.16
N GLU A 27 -0.35 -4.00 2.92
CA GLU A 27 0.47 -4.67 3.94
C GLU A 27 0.63 -3.77 5.18
N ARG A 28 0.98 -2.49 5.00
CA ARG A 28 1.11 -1.52 6.10
C ARG A 28 -0.18 -1.29 6.86
N LEU A 29 -1.29 -1.12 6.14
CA LEU A 29 -2.58 -0.90 6.76
C LEU A 29 -3.09 -2.16 7.47
N ALA A 30 -2.77 -3.35 6.96
CA ALA A 30 -3.11 -4.62 7.61
C ALA A 30 -2.29 -4.86 8.89
N GLU A 31 -1.02 -4.44 8.92
CA GLU A 31 -0.19 -4.45 10.13
C GLU A 31 -0.72 -3.47 11.21
N HIS A 32 -1.34 -2.37 10.79
CA HIS A 32 -1.82 -1.30 11.67
C HIS A 32 -3.26 -0.83 11.32
N PRO A 33 -4.28 -1.69 11.51
CA PRO A 33 -5.63 -1.45 10.95
C PRO A 33 -6.37 -0.24 11.52
N THR A 34 -5.99 0.23 12.71
CA THR A 34 -6.57 1.42 13.36
C THR A 34 -5.71 2.67 13.19
N ALA A 35 -4.54 2.57 12.56
CA ALA A 35 -3.67 3.71 12.35
C ALA A 35 -4.11 4.53 11.13
N SER A 36 -3.80 5.82 11.16
CA SER A 36 -3.89 6.66 9.97
C SER A 36 -2.81 6.27 8.94
N ILE A 37 -2.92 6.73 7.69
CA ILE A 37 -1.89 6.48 6.67
C ILE A 37 -0.48 6.88 7.15
N PRO A 38 -0.26 8.08 7.72
CA PRO A 38 1.06 8.42 8.29
C PRO A 38 1.47 7.55 9.47
N GLY A 39 0.51 7.02 10.23
CA GLY A 39 0.77 6.14 11.38
C GLY A 39 1.11 4.70 10.99
N ALA A 40 0.66 4.24 9.82
CA ALA A 40 0.95 2.91 9.30
C ALA A 40 2.21 2.87 8.41
N CYS A 41 2.59 3.99 7.78
CA CYS A 41 3.73 4.07 6.88
C CYS A 41 5.07 4.30 7.62
N ASN A 42 6.16 3.74 7.08
CA ASN A 42 7.53 3.95 7.55
C ASN A 42 8.13 5.24 6.96
N GLY A 43 7.75 6.35 7.58
CA GLY A 43 8.34 7.65 7.29
C GLY A 43 7.70 8.39 6.13
N TRP A 44 8.30 9.53 5.78
CA TRP A 44 7.64 10.54 4.96
C TRP A 44 7.50 10.15 3.49
N SER A 45 8.50 9.47 2.93
CA SER A 45 8.48 9.02 1.54
C SER A 45 7.33 8.04 1.27
N GLU A 46 7.13 7.07 2.17
CA GLU A 46 6.04 6.09 2.08
C GLU A 46 4.69 6.76 2.33
N THR A 47 4.60 7.66 3.32
CA THR A 47 3.39 8.45 3.59
C THR A 47 2.95 9.26 2.35
N GLN A 48 3.88 10.00 1.72
CA GLN A 48 3.58 10.74 0.49
C GLN A 48 3.15 9.81 -0.65
N ALA A 49 3.79 8.65 -0.77
CA ALA A 49 3.45 7.66 -1.78
C ALA A 49 2.03 7.10 -1.58
N GLY A 50 1.61 6.88 -0.33
CA GLY A 50 0.25 6.48 0.04
C GLY A 50 -0.78 7.53 -0.35
N TYR A 51 -0.55 8.80 -0.01
CA TYR A 51 -1.46 9.88 -0.40
C TYR A 51 -1.55 10.07 -1.92
N ARG A 52 -0.41 10.04 -2.65
CA ARG A 52 -0.41 10.10 -4.12
C ARG A 52 -1.03 8.88 -4.79
N PHE A 53 -1.17 7.77 -4.07
CA PHE A 53 -1.84 6.58 -4.60
C PHE A 53 -3.36 6.72 -4.54
N LEU A 54 -3.87 7.38 -3.49
CA LEU A 54 -5.30 7.55 -3.21
C LEU A 54 -5.91 8.85 -3.77
N GLY A 55 -5.09 9.85 -4.06
CA GLY A 55 -5.49 11.08 -4.77
C GLY A 55 -5.31 10.95 -6.27
#